data_AF-A0A9D1PHR6-F1
#
_entry.id   AF-A0A9D1PHR6-F1
#
_cell.length_a   1.000
_cell.length_b   1.000
_cell.length_c   1.000
_cell.angle_alpha   90.00
_cell.angle_beta   90.00
_cell.angle_gamma   90.00
#
_symmetry.space_group_name_H-M   'P 1'
#
loop_
_entity.id
_entity.type
_entity.pdbx_description
1 polymer ?
#
loop_
_entity_poly.entity_id
_entity_poly.type
_entity_poly.pdbx_seq_one_letter_code
_entity_poly.pdbx_strand_id
1 'polypeptide(L)'
;MSVRSLGYDSENLDTIICYFMKTILELEKNGVLNLPLENTLVEPYKTFLDTAMEIFMRSPSPELAHLILDAEYDCILSNGHFSTETILGLKLIKEFTFHIHYDADYYEYFLATENMWGLDAIEFAHLNFYPYLSEDIKSKHHII
;
A
#
# COMPACT_ATOMS: atom_id res chain seq x y z
N MET A 1 -17.60 -12.51 7.45
CA MET A 1 -17.97 -11.98 6.11
C MET A 1 -16.70 -11.47 5.48
N SER A 2 -16.31 -12.00 4.32
CA SER A 2 -15.11 -11.54 3.60
C SER A 2 -15.48 -10.34 2.74
N VAL A 3 -14.62 -9.33 2.62
CA VAL A 3 -14.81 -8.18 1.72
C VAL A 3 -15.00 -8.64 0.26
N ARG A 4 -14.51 -9.84 -0.09
CA ARG A 4 -14.80 -10.51 -1.37
C ARG A 4 -16.29 -10.71 -1.66
N SER A 5 -17.16 -10.84 -0.64
CA SER A 5 -18.61 -10.96 -0.84
C SER A 5 -19.29 -9.66 -1.23
N LEU A 6 -18.54 -8.55 -1.30
CA LEU A 6 -19.03 -7.24 -1.76
C LEU A 6 -18.68 -6.96 -3.23
N GLY A 7 -17.97 -7.85 -3.93
CA GLY A 7 -17.70 -7.74 -5.37
C GLY A 7 -16.63 -6.71 -5.77
N TYR A 8 -15.69 -6.38 -4.87
CA TYR A 8 -14.60 -5.44 -5.14
C TYR A 8 -13.41 -6.12 -5.85
N ASP A 9 -13.64 -6.73 -7.01
CA ASP A 9 -12.55 -7.02 -7.93
C ASP A 9 -12.28 -5.72 -8.69
N SER A 10 -11.19 -5.04 -8.33
CA SER A 10 -10.82 -3.74 -8.90
C SER A 10 -9.37 -3.76 -9.34
N GLU A 11 -9.16 -3.62 -10.64
CA GLU A 11 -7.85 -3.49 -11.25
C GLU A 11 -7.03 -2.35 -10.62
N ASN A 12 -7.70 -1.26 -10.21
CA ASN A 12 -7.02 -0.12 -9.56
C ASN A 12 -6.52 -0.48 -8.16
N LEU A 13 -7.36 -1.12 -7.35
CA LEU A 13 -6.98 -1.55 -6.00
C LEU A 13 -5.85 -2.59 -6.07
N ASP A 14 -5.93 -3.52 -7.02
CA ASP A 14 -4.90 -4.53 -7.23
C ASP A 14 -3.58 -3.90 -7.66
N THR A 15 -3.63 -2.89 -8.53
CA THR A 15 -2.44 -2.14 -8.93
C THR A 15 -1.79 -1.42 -7.74
N ILE A 16 -2.59 -0.83 -6.84
CA ILE A 16 -2.11 -0.20 -5.61
C ILE A 16 -1.44 -1.24 -4.71
N ILE A 17 -2.11 -2.36 -4.45
CA ILE A 17 -1.59 -3.43 -3.60
C ILE A 17 -0.28 -3.99 -4.18
N CYS A 18 -0.23 -4.26 -5.48
CA CYS A 18 0.98 -4.73 -6.17
C CYS A 18 2.11 -3.70 -6.10
N TYR A 19 1.81 -2.39 -6.15
CA TYR A 19 2.82 -1.35 -5.94
C TYR A 19 3.46 -1.50 -4.56
N PHE A 20 2.66 -1.65 -3.51
CA PHE A 20 3.18 -1.78 -2.15
C PHE A 20 3.89 -3.12 -1.90
N MET A 21 3.48 -4.22 -2.54
CA MET A 21 4.27 -5.46 -2.54
C MET A 21 5.68 -5.23 -3.09
N LYS A 22 5.80 -4.53 -4.22
CA LYS A 22 7.09 -4.19 -4.81
C LYS A 22 7.90 -3.27 -3.90
N THR A 23 7.27 -2.28 -3.29
CA THR A 23 7.90 -1.36 -2.33
C THR A 23 8.46 -2.13 -1.12
N ILE A 24 7.70 -3.08 -0.57
CA ILE A 24 8.13 -3.93 0.54
C ILE A 24 9.37 -4.76 0.14
N LEU A 25 9.33 -5.44 -1.01
CA LEU A 25 10.47 -6.22 -1.50
C LEU A 25 11.71 -5.34 -1.71
N GLU A 26 11.51 -4.13 -2.23
CA GLU A 26 12.60 -3.19 -2.46
C GLU A 26 13.20 -2.68 -1.14
N LEU A 27 12.36 -2.39 -0.15
CA LEU A 27 12.79 -2.03 1.20
C LEU A 27 13.57 -3.16 1.87
N GLU A 28 13.10 -4.40 1.79
CA GLU A 28 13.77 -5.56 2.35
C GLU A 28 15.16 -5.77 1.72
N LYS A 29 15.26 -5.59 0.41
CA LYS A 29 16.48 -5.88 -0.36
C LYS A 29 17.50 -4.74 -0.35
N ASN A 30 17.04 -3.51 -0.55
CA ASN A 30 17.86 -2.33 -0.86
C ASN A 30 17.60 -1.15 0.09
N GLY A 31 16.72 -1.30 1.08
CA GLY A 31 16.29 -0.20 1.92
C GLY A 31 15.60 0.89 1.10
N VAL A 32 15.76 2.15 1.52
CA VAL A 32 15.10 3.30 0.87
C VAL A 32 15.77 3.78 -0.41
N LEU A 33 16.89 3.17 -0.84
CA LEU A 33 17.75 3.72 -1.89
C LEU A 33 17.08 3.84 -3.26
N ASN A 34 16.19 2.91 -3.58
CA ASN A 34 15.52 2.84 -4.88
C ASN A 34 14.04 3.27 -4.81
N LEU A 35 13.66 3.94 -3.72
CA LEU A 35 12.33 4.50 -3.55
C LEU A 35 12.29 6.00 -3.91
N PRO A 36 11.11 6.51 -4.33
CA PRO A 36 9.89 5.76 -4.63
C PRO A 36 9.99 4.99 -5.95
N LEU A 37 9.27 3.86 -6.03
CA LEU A 37 9.13 3.13 -7.28
C LEU A 37 8.25 3.91 -8.26
N GLU A 38 8.53 3.77 -9.56
CA GLU A 38 7.65 4.30 -10.60
C GLU A 38 6.29 3.58 -10.55
N ASN A 39 5.20 4.35 -10.63
CA ASN A 39 3.84 3.82 -10.61
C ASN A 39 3.06 4.25 -11.87
N THR A 40 2.15 3.39 -12.30
CA THR A 40 1.28 3.61 -13.46
C THR A 40 -0.18 3.86 -13.05
N LEU A 41 -0.39 4.32 -11.82
CA LEU A 41 -1.74 4.55 -11.30
C LEU A 41 -2.43 5.68 -12.08
N VAL A 42 -3.76 5.61 -12.11
CA VAL A 42 -4.59 6.68 -12.66
C VAL A 42 -4.89 7.74 -11.58
N GLU A 43 -5.28 8.94 -12.00
CA GLU A 43 -5.74 9.96 -11.06
C GLU A 43 -7.06 9.54 -10.39
N PRO A 44 -7.26 9.85 -9.09
CA PRO A 44 -6.40 10.66 -8.22
C PRO A 44 -5.32 9.88 -7.46
N TYR A 45 -5.23 8.55 -7.63
CA TYR A 45 -4.34 7.70 -6.85
C TYR A 45 -2.88 8.03 -7.07
N LYS A 46 -2.50 8.33 -8.32
CA LYS A 46 -1.12 8.67 -8.68
C LYS A 46 -0.63 9.89 -7.91
N THR A 47 -1.32 11.02 -8.05
CA THR A 47 -0.93 12.26 -7.36
C THR A 47 -0.84 12.04 -5.85
N PHE A 48 -1.81 11.35 -5.26
CA PHE A 48 -1.79 11.09 -3.83
C PHE A 48 -0.65 10.18 -3.39
N LEU A 49 -0.35 9.12 -4.17
CA LEU A 49 0.78 8.23 -3.90
C LEU A 49 2.10 8.99 -4.00
N ASP A 50 2.28 9.84 -5.01
CA ASP A 50 3.49 10.64 -5.18
C ASP A 50 3.71 11.56 -3.95
N THR A 51 2.65 12.22 -3.47
CA THR A 51 2.69 13.02 -2.23
C THR A 51 2.99 12.16 -1.00
N ALA A 52 2.33 11.02 -0.85
CA ALA A 52 2.53 10.11 0.27
C ALA A 52 3.98 9.60 0.32
N MET A 53 4.55 9.24 -0.83
CA MET A 53 5.94 8.81 -0.93
C MET A 53 6.94 9.95 -0.73
N GLU A 54 6.61 11.20 -1.08
CA GLU A 54 7.46 12.33 -0.70
C GLU A 54 7.55 12.45 0.83
N ILE A 55 6.42 12.34 1.53
CA ILE A 55 6.36 12.35 3.00
C ILE A 55 7.18 11.19 3.58
N PHE A 56 7.00 9.98 3.05
CA PHE A 56 7.79 8.80 3.40
C PHE A 56 9.29 9.08 3.33
N MET A 57 9.77 9.60 2.19
CA MET A 57 11.20 9.83 1.94
C MET A 57 11.77 10.97 2.79
N ARG A 58 10.96 11.98 3.14
CA ARG A 58 11.38 13.10 3.98
C ARG A 58 11.43 12.74 5.48
N SER A 59 10.94 11.55 5.84
CA SER A 59 11.01 10.97 7.18
C SER A 59 10.66 11.93 8.32
N PRO A 60 9.48 12.60 8.29
CA PRO A 60 8.98 13.33 9.45
C PRO A 60 8.73 12.37 10.63
N SER A 61 8.44 12.89 11.83
CA SER A 61 7.99 12.01 12.91
C SER A 61 6.67 11.33 12.54
N PRO A 62 6.36 10.14 13.07
CA PRO A 62 5.11 9.44 12.77
C PRO A 62 3.87 10.32 12.97
N GLU A 63 3.83 11.10 14.04
CA GLU A 63 2.70 11.98 14.37
C GLU A 63 2.50 13.06 13.31
N LEU A 64 3.60 13.66 12.84
CA LEU A 64 3.55 14.68 11.80
C LEU A 64 3.22 14.07 10.43
N ALA A 65 3.77 12.91 10.11
CA ALA A 65 3.48 12.19 8.87
C ALA A 65 1.99 11.88 8.77
N HIS A 66 1.40 11.33 9.84
CA HIS A 66 -0.01 11.01 9.91
C HIS A 66 -0.88 12.26 9.75
N LEU A 67 -0.54 13.36 10.42
CA LEU A 67 -1.26 14.63 10.31
C LEU A 67 -1.26 15.17 8.87
N ILE A 68 -0.10 15.15 8.21
CA ILE A 68 0.02 15.63 6.83
C ILE A 68 -0.76 14.71 5.89
N LEU A 69 -0.59 13.39 6.01
CA LEU A 69 -1.31 12.41 5.20
C LEU A 69 -2.83 12.52 5.34
N ASP A 70 -3.34 12.76 6.56
CA ASP A 70 -4.76 13.02 6.81
C ASP A 70 -5.22 14.31 6.11
N ALA A 71 -4.46 15.40 6.25
CA ALA A 71 -4.81 16.67 5.63
C ALA A 71 -4.84 16.58 4.09
N GLU A 72 -3.87 15.88 3.48
CA GLU A 72 -3.83 15.66 2.03
C GLU A 72 -5.00 14.78 1.57
N TYR A 73 -5.30 13.71 2.32
CA TYR A 73 -6.45 12.85 2.03
C TYR A 73 -7.77 13.63 2.08
N ASP A 74 -8.00 14.41 3.13
CA ASP A 74 -9.20 15.23 3.31
C ASP A 74 -9.32 16.32 2.23
N CYS A 75 -8.19 16.91 1.84
CA CYS A 75 -8.13 17.89 0.75
C CYS A 75 -8.58 17.27 -0.58
N ILE A 76 -8.07 16.08 -0.92
CA ILE A 76 -8.50 15.37 -2.13
C ILE A 76 -10.00 15.11 -2.07
N LEU A 77 -10.49 14.50 -0.99
CA LEU A 77 -11.91 14.17 -0.84
C LEU A 77 -12.83 15.39 -0.91
N SER A 78 -12.38 16.53 -0.40
CA SER A 78 -13.17 17.78 -0.42
C SER A 78 -13.31 18.38 -1.82
N ASN A 79 -12.42 18.03 -2.75
CA ASN A 79 -12.37 18.60 -4.09
C ASN A 79 -13.18 17.82 -5.15
N GLY A 80 -13.87 16.72 -4.78
CA GLY A 80 -14.58 15.90 -5.76
C GLY A 80 -15.65 14.97 -5.17
N HIS A 81 -16.47 14.40 -6.05
CA HIS A 81 -17.34 13.28 -5.70
C HIS A 81 -16.67 11.99 -6.17
N PHE A 82 -16.17 11.21 -5.22
CA PHE A 82 -15.47 9.95 -5.50
C PHE A 82 -16.38 8.75 -5.25
N SER A 83 -16.14 7.67 -6.01
CA SER A 83 -16.74 6.38 -5.72
C SER A 83 -16.16 5.81 -4.44
N THR A 84 -16.88 4.86 -3.82
CA THR A 84 -16.37 4.14 -2.64
C THR A 84 -15.05 3.42 -2.93
N GLU A 85 -14.88 2.89 -4.15
CA GLU A 85 -13.62 2.26 -4.59
C GLU A 85 -12.47 3.27 -4.58
N THR A 86 -12.68 4.48 -5.11
CA THR A 86 -11.65 5.52 -5.08
C THR A 86 -11.30 5.99 -3.69
N ILE A 87 -12.29 6.16 -2.82
CA ILE A 87 -12.07 6.49 -1.42
C ILE A 87 -11.25 5.39 -0.72
N LEU A 88 -11.55 4.13 -1.01
CA LEU A 88 -10.84 2.97 -0.46
C LEU A 88 -9.39 2.90 -0.98
N GLY A 89 -9.16 3.07 -2.28
CA GLY A 89 -7.81 3.04 -2.85
C GLY A 89 -6.91 4.16 -2.30
N LEU A 90 -7.45 5.38 -2.17
CA LEU A 90 -6.76 6.48 -1.50
C LEU A 90 -6.46 6.15 -0.03
N LYS A 91 -7.41 5.53 0.68
CA LYS A 91 -7.21 5.11 2.07
C LYS A 91 -6.12 4.04 2.17
N LEU A 92 -6.09 3.06 1.27
CA LEU A 92 -5.03 2.03 1.22
C LEU A 92 -3.66 2.65 1.02
N ILE A 93 -3.52 3.59 0.06
CA ILE A 93 -2.26 4.31 -0.16
C ILE A 93 -1.80 4.98 1.14
N LYS A 94 -2.71 5.70 1.81
CA LYS A 94 -2.40 6.40 3.05
C LYS A 94 -1.88 5.46 4.14
N GLU A 95 -2.65 4.42 4.42
CA GLU A 95 -2.34 3.49 5.51
C GLU A 95 -1.08 2.66 5.20
N PHE A 96 -0.95 2.16 3.97
CA PHE A 96 0.24 1.40 3.58
C PHE A 96 1.50 2.23 3.63
N THR A 97 1.51 3.46 3.10
CA THR A 97 2.67 4.34 3.21
C THR A 97 3.06 4.57 4.68
N PHE A 98 2.09 4.79 5.56
CA PHE A 98 2.36 5.05 6.97
C PHE A 98 2.92 3.81 7.69
N HIS A 99 2.20 2.69 7.63
CA HIS A 99 2.57 1.46 8.34
C HIS A 99 3.88 0.89 7.79
N ILE A 100 4.12 0.93 6.49
CA ILE A 100 5.37 0.46 5.88
C ILE A 100 6.59 1.26 6.36
N HIS A 101 6.43 2.56 6.60
CA HIS A 101 7.55 3.39 7.03
C HIS A 101 7.86 3.26 8.52
N TYR A 102 6.83 3.24 9.35
CA TYR A 102 6.98 3.49 10.78
C TYR A 102 6.78 2.26 11.67
N ASP A 103 6.11 1.20 11.19
CA ASP A 103 5.93 0.01 11.99
C ASP A 103 7.21 -0.82 12.06
N ALA A 104 7.47 -1.38 13.24
CA ALA A 104 8.58 -2.31 13.43
C ALA A 104 8.41 -3.62 12.63
N ASP A 105 7.15 -4.02 12.38
CA ASP A 105 6.79 -5.15 11.53
C ASP A 105 5.69 -4.75 10.54
N TYR A 106 6.09 -4.03 9.50
CA TYR A 106 5.16 -3.54 8.49
C TYR A 106 4.46 -4.64 7.66
N TYR A 107 4.95 -5.88 7.71
CA TYR A 107 4.28 -7.01 7.06
C TYR A 107 2.97 -7.35 7.76
N GLU A 108 2.88 -7.18 9.08
CA GLU A 108 1.69 -7.56 9.86
C GLU A 108 0.45 -6.82 9.37
N TYR A 109 0.52 -5.49 9.29
CA TYR A 109 -0.58 -4.69 8.78
C TYR A 109 -0.87 -5.01 7.30
N PHE A 110 0.17 -5.07 6.46
CA PHE A 110 0.00 -5.31 5.03
C PHE A 110 -0.69 -6.66 4.74
N LEU A 111 -0.23 -7.74 5.36
CA LEU A 111 -0.80 -9.08 5.19
C LEU A 111 -2.20 -9.21 5.81
N ALA A 112 -2.50 -8.48 6.89
CA ALA A 112 -3.85 -8.44 7.46
C ALA A 112 -4.90 -7.87 6.47
N THR A 113 -4.46 -7.18 5.41
CA THR A 113 -5.34 -6.67 4.35
C THR A 113 -5.61 -7.64 3.20
N GLU A 114 -5.11 -8.88 3.24
CA GLU A 114 -5.25 -9.87 2.16
C GLU A 114 -6.72 -10.11 1.74
N ASN A 115 -7.66 -9.95 2.67
CA ASN A 115 -9.10 -10.05 2.39
C ASN A 115 -9.63 -8.96 1.44
N MET A 116 -8.89 -7.87 1.25
CA MET A 116 -9.17 -6.77 0.33
C MET A 116 -8.45 -6.91 -1.01
N TRP A 117 -7.57 -7.91 -1.17
CA TRP A 117 -6.84 -8.13 -2.41
C TRP A 117 -7.76 -8.81 -3.43
N GLY A 118 -7.80 -8.27 -4.64
CA GLY A 118 -8.46 -8.84 -5.81
C GLY A 118 -7.62 -9.95 -6.44
N LEU A 119 -8.14 -10.51 -7.52
CA LEU A 119 -7.55 -11.71 -8.13
C LEU A 119 -6.14 -11.46 -8.66
N ASP A 120 -5.90 -10.31 -9.30
CA ASP A 120 -4.61 -10.00 -9.91
C ASP A 120 -3.56 -9.74 -8.82
N ALA A 121 -3.93 -9.08 -7.73
CA ALA A 121 -3.03 -8.88 -6.60
C ALA A 121 -2.66 -10.20 -5.91
N ILE A 122 -3.62 -11.12 -5.77
CA ILE A 122 -3.37 -12.45 -5.22
C ILE A 122 -2.45 -13.25 -6.14
N GLU A 123 -2.71 -13.26 -7.45
CA GLU A 123 -1.86 -13.96 -8.42
C GLU A 123 -0.44 -13.38 -8.39
N PHE A 124 -0.31 -12.05 -8.40
CA PHE A 124 0.98 -11.39 -8.26
C PHE A 124 1.67 -11.78 -6.95
N ALA A 125 0.94 -11.86 -5.84
CA ALA A 125 1.50 -12.21 -4.54
C ALA A 125 2.14 -13.61 -4.57
N HIS A 126 1.43 -14.60 -5.11
CA HIS A 126 1.92 -15.97 -5.21
C HIS A 126 3.13 -16.11 -6.14
N LEU A 127 3.15 -15.38 -7.25
CA LEU A 127 4.20 -15.50 -8.25
C LEU A 127 5.44 -14.65 -7.95
N ASN A 128 5.27 -13.49 -7.31
CA ASN A 128 6.31 -12.46 -7.23
C ASN A 128 6.53 -11.88 -5.83
N PHE A 129 5.57 -11.99 -4.91
CA PHE A 129 5.75 -11.45 -3.56
C PHE A 129 6.26 -12.53 -2.61
N TYR A 130 5.43 -13.51 -2.26
CA TYR A 130 5.76 -14.54 -1.28
C TYR A 130 7.05 -15.30 -1.58
N PRO A 131 7.34 -15.72 -2.83
CA PRO A 131 8.57 -16.46 -3.12
C PRO A 131 9.85 -15.67 -2.82
N TYR A 132 9.79 -14.34 -2.93
CA TYR A 132 10.94 -13.44 -2.83
C TYR A 132 11.15 -12.84 -1.45
N LEU A 133 10.23 -13.06 -0.50
CA LEU A 133 10.45 -12.73 0.91
C LEU A 133 11.56 -13.58 1.52
N SER A 134 12.28 -13.05 2.50
CA SER A 134 13.24 -13.85 3.26
C SER A 134 12.57 -14.97 4.07
N GLU A 135 13.32 -16.04 4.32
CA GLU A 135 12.84 -17.20 5.08
C GLU A 135 12.41 -16.85 6.51
N ASP A 136 13.06 -15.86 7.12
CA ASP A 136 12.69 -15.36 8.45
C ASP A 136 11.30 -14.74 8.44
N ILE A 137 10.99 -13.91 7.44
CA ILE A 137 9.68 -13.30 7.27
C ILE A 137 8.62 -14.35 6.95
N LYS A 138 8.92 -15.29 6.05
CA LYS A 138 8.00 -16.40 5.73
C LYS A 138 7.64 -17.22 6.97
N SER A 139 8.64 -17.58 7.76
CA SER A 139 8.46 -18.33 9.00
C SER A 139 7.63 -17.56 10.03
N LYS A 140 7.94 -16.27 10.22
CA LYS A 140 7.26 -15.39 11.18
C LYS A 140 5.77 -15.22 10.86
N HIS A 141 5.44 -15.04 9.58
CA HIS A 141 4.09 -14.75 9.11
C HIS A 141 3.35 -15.96 8.54
N HIS A 142 3.91 -17.16 8.71
CA HIS A 142 3.33 -18.43 8.26
C HIS A 142 3.00 -18.47 6.76
N ILE A 143 3.87 -17.87 5.95
CA ILE A 143 3.78 -17.86 4.49
C ILE A 143 4.43 -19.13 3.95
N ILE A 144 3.70 -19.87 3.10
CA ILE A 144 4.10 -21.18 2.55
C ILE A 144 4.70 -21.02 1.15
#